data_AF-A0A929P9M2-F1
#
_entry.id   AF-A0A929P9M2-F1
#
_cell.length_a   1.000
_cell.length_b   1.000
_cell.length_c   1.000
_cell.angle_alpha   90.00
_cell.angle_beta   90.00
_cell.angle_gamma   90.00
#
_symmetry.space_group_name_H-M   'P 1'
#
loop_
_entity.id
_entity.type
_entity.pdbx_description
1 polymer ?
#
loop_
_entity_poly.entity_id
_entity_poly.type
_entity_poly.pdbx_seq_one_letter_code
_entity_poly.pdbx_strand_id
1 'polypeptide(L)'
;MTMRKLSVQEIVIPIEDDVAPKPSVSPEDKITDAIEVMLKNDLKQIAVRRENRVLGMIRLEDAFKEIGLEGDLKLKAKRSVVVHGRKIIVNE
;
A
#
# COMPACT_ATOMS: atom_id res chain seq x y z
N MET A 1 -14.94 -8.68 18.37
CA MET A 1 -14.54 -7.36 17.85
C MET A 1 -14.02 -7.55 16.43
N THR A 2 -14.84 -7.24 15.42
CA THR A 2 -14.43 -7.39 14.01
C THR A 2 -13.46 -6.26 13.69
N MET A 3 -12.17 -6.57 13.58
CA MET A 3 -11.20 -5.62 13.04
C MET A 3 -11.64 -5.28 11.61
N ARG A 4 -11.95 -4.02 11.34
CA ARG A 4 -12.20 -3.55 9.97
C ARG A 4 -10.91 -3.79 9.18
N LYS A 5 -10.95 -4.69 8.19
CA LYS A 5 -9.85 -4.85 7.24
C LYS A 5 -9.91 -3.66 6.29
N LEU A 6 -8.97 -2.72 6.42
CA LEU A 6 -8.75 -1.70 5.40
C LEU A 6 -8.23 -2.41 4.15
N SER A 7 -9.05 -2.37 3.10
CA SER A 7 -8.79 -3.07 1.84
C SER A 7 -8.53 -2.06 0.73
N VAL A 8 -7.77 -2.48 -0.27
CA VAL A 8 -7.34 -1.62 -1.37
C VAL A 8 -8.53 -0.96 -2.08
N GLN A 9 -9.66 -1.68 -2.22
CA GLN A 9 -10.89 -1.17 -2.84
C GLN A 9 -11.41 0.17 -2.29
N GLU A 10 -11.14 0.51 -1.02
CA GLU A 10 -11.68 1.72 -0.39
C GLU A 10 -10.99 3.00 -0.89
N ILE A 11 -9.77 2.89 -1.39
CA ILE A 11 -8.92 4.01 -1.83
C ILE A 11 -8.62 3.98 -3.33
N VAL A 12 -9.30 3.13 -4.10
CA VAL A 12 -9.08 3.03 -5.55
C VAL A 12 -9.50 4.31 -6.22
N ILE A 13 -8.58 4.88 -7.00
CA ILE A 13 -8.84 6.03 -7.86
C ILE A 13 -8.93 5.59 -9.33
N PRO A 14 -9.57 6.39 -10.20
CA PRO A 14 -9.61 6.13 -11.64
C PRO A 14 -8.20 5.99 -12.21
N ILE A 15 -8.05 5.12 -13.22
CA ILE A 15 -6.78 4.95 -13.91
C ILE A 15 -6.38 6.24 -14.63
N GLU A 16 -5.16 6.71 -14.39
CA GLU A 16 -4.52 7.72 -15.24
C GLU A 16 -3.75 7.01 -16.36
N ASP A 17 -3.68 7.62 -17.54
CA ASP A 17 -3.04 7.06 -18.74
C ASP A 17 -1.56 6.61 -18.54
N ASP A 18 -0.90 7.10 -17.49
CA ASP A 18 0.52 6.83 -17.22
C ASP A 18 0.78 5.66 -16.26
N VAL A 19 -0.24 4.95 -15.77
CA VAL A 19 0.00 3.84 -14.83
C VAL A 19 0.47 2.58 -15.55
N ALA A 20 1.62 2.05 -15.12
CA ALA A 20 2.11 0.77 -15.63
C ALA A 20 1.12 -0.36 -15.26
N PRO A 21 0.78 -1.27 -16.19
CA PRO A 21 -0.16 -2.37 -15.92
C PRO A 21 0.39 -3.40 -14.91
N LYS A 22 1.69 -3.36 -14.65
CA LYS A 22 2.40 -4.15 -13.64
C LYS A 22 3.51 -3.30 -13.03
N PRO A 23 3.78 -3.44 -11.71
CA PRO A 23 3.11 -4.30 -10.74
C PRO A 23 1.68 -3.84 -10.40
N SER A 24 0.82 -4.78 -10.03
CA SER A 24 -0.58 -4.54 -9.66
C SER A 24 -1.02 -5.42 -8.48
N VAL A 25 -2.08 -4.98 -7.80
CA VAL A 25 -2.67 -5.66 -6.62
C VAL A 25 -4.17 -5.89 -6.81
N SER A 26 -4.74 -6.80 -6.03
CA SER A 26 -6.18 -7.07 -6.04
C SER A 26 -6.92 -6.06 -5.15
N PRO A 27 -8.17 -5.70 -5.48
CA PRO A 27 -8.98 -4.82 -4.63
C PRO A 27 -9.25 -5.41 -3.24
N GLU A 28 -9.24 -6.74 -3.13
CA GLU A 28 -9.41 -7.52 -1.91
C GLU A 28 -8.13 -7.62 -1.06
N ASP A 29 -6.99 -7.21 -1.61
CA ASP A 29 -5.73 -7.16 -0.86
C ASP A 29 -5.76 -6.03 0.18
N LYS A 30 -4.86 -6.15 1.16
CA LYS A 30 -4.69 -5.13 2.18
C LYS A 30 -3.91 -3.96 1.61
N ILE A 31 -4.24 -2.76 2.09
CA ILE A 31 -3.50 -1.53 1.77
C ILE A 31 -2.00 -1.69 2.12
N THR A 32 -1.69 -2.38 3.22
CA THR A 32 -0.30 -2.66 3.59
C THR A 32 0.46 -3.49 2.56
N ASP A 33 -0.20 -4.47 1.94
CA ASP A 33 0.43 -5.31 0.91
C ASP A 33 0.74 -4.48 -0.33
N ALA A 34 -0.19 -3.63 -0.74
CA ALA A 34 0.03 -2.66 -1.80
C ALA A 34 1.19 -1.71 -1.52
N ILE A 35 1.32 -1.19 -0.30
CA ILE A 35 2.45 -0.37 0.11
C ILE A 35 3.75 -1.16 0.04
N GLU A 36 3.78 -2.41 0.49
CA GLU A 36 4.96 -3.26 0.36
C GLU A 36 5.37 -3.46 -1.10
N VAL A 37 4.42 -3.69 -2.00
CA VAL A 37 4.68 -3.83 -3.43
C VAL A 37 5.22 -2.53 -4.02
N MET A 38 4.62 -1.39 -3.69
CA MET A 38 5.08 -0.06 -4.08
C MET A 38 6.52 0.19 -3.63
N LEU A 39 6.81 -0.01 -2.34
CA LEU A 39 8.14 0.22 -1.75
C LEU A 39 9.20 -0.73 -2.32
N LYS A 40 8.86 -2.01 -2.56
CA LYS A 40 9.78 -2.99 -3.15
C LYS A 40 10.17 -2.65 -4.60
N ASN A 41 9.30 -1.96 -5.33
CA ASN A 41 9.52 -1.60 -6.73
C ASN A 41 9.89 -0.13 -6.92
N ASP A 42 10.06 0.65 -5.84
CA ASP A 42 10.27 2.10 -5.86
C ASP A 42 9.19 2.86 -6.64
N LEU A 43 7.93 2.41 -6.52
CA LEU A 43 6.77 2.99 -7.22
C LEU A 43 5.91 3.80 -6.26
N LYS A 44 5.45 4.95 -6.74
CA LYS A 44 4.50 5.81 -5.99
C LYS A 44 3.05 5.45 -6.24
N GLN A 45 2.77 4.67 -7.27
CA GLN A 45 1.43 4.24 -7.65
C GLN A 45 1.48 2.88 -8.33
N ILE A 46 0.45 2.07 -8.13
CA ILE A 46 0.29 0.77 -8.78
C ILE A 46 -1.15 0.58 -9.23
N ALA A 47 -1.33 -0.19 -10.30
CA ALA A 47 -2.66 -0.50 -10.80
C ALA A 47 -3.37 -1.51 -9.89
N VAL A 48 -4.69 -1.36 -9.76
CA VAL A 48 -5.56 -2.32 -9.09
C VAL A 48 -6.27 -3.14 -10.15
N ARG A 49 -5.99 -4.44 -10.18
CA ARG A 49 -6.56 -5.38 -11.14
C ARG A 49 -7.31 -6.47 -10.40
N ARG A 50 -8.49 -6.81 -10.90
CA ARG A 50 -9.20 -8.02 -10.48
C ARG A 50 -9.31 -8.95 -11.66
N GLU A 51 -8.72 -10.13 -11.52
CA GLU A 51 -8.66 -11.14 -12.58
C GLU A 51 -8.15 -10.56 -13.90
N ASN A 52 -9.07 -10.26 -14.83
CA ASN A 52 -8.74 -9.75 -16.16
C ASN A 52 -9.12 -8.28 -16.38
N ARG A 53 -9.59 -7.56 -15.37
CA ARG A 53 -10.03 -6.17 -15.49
C ARG A 53 -9.23 -5.25 -14.57
N VAL A 54 -8.71 -4.17 -15.14
CA VAL A 54 -8.16 -3.06 -14.35
C VAL A 54 -9.33 -2.28 -13.79
N LEU A 55 -9.41 -2.21 -12.46
CA LEU A 55 -10.46 -1.47 -11.75
C LEU A 55 -10.07 0.00 -11.56
N GLY A 56 -8.77 0.27 -11.46
CA GLY A 56 -8.23 1.60 -11.27
C GLY A 56 -6.78 1.52 -10.85
N MET A 57 -6.34 2.48 -10.04
CA MET A 57 -5.03 2.48 -9.43
C MET A 57 -5.09 3.03 -8.01
N ILE A 58 -4.01 2.87 -7.28
CA ILE A 58 -3.84 3.45 -5.95
C ILE A 58 -2.49 4.13 -5.86
N ARG A 59 -2.44 5.20 -5.08
CA ARG A 59 -1.21 5.94 -4.78
C ARG A 59 -0.75 5.63 -3.38
N LEU A 60 0.56 5.70 -3.21
CA LEU A 60 1.22 5.49 -1.93
C LEU A 60 0.76 6.51 -0.88
N GLU A 61 0.52 7.77 -1.29
CA GLU A 61 0.00 8.84 -0.43
C GLU A 61 -1.39 8.52 0.15
N ASP A 62 -2.35 8.11 -0.70
CA ASP A 62 -3.69 7.72 -0.27
C ASP A 62 -3.64 6.49 0.64
N ALA A 63 -2.79 5.53 0.30
CA ALA A 63 -2.57 4.34 1.11
C ALA A 63 -2.03 4.68 2.51
N PHE A 64 -1.09 5.63 2.63
CA PHE A 64 -0.58 6.10 3.92
C PHE A 64 -1.62 6.88 4.73
N LYS A 65 -2.42 7.69 4.06
CA LYS A 65 -3.49 8.48 4.68
C LYS A 65 -4.57 7.59 5.28
N GLU A 66 -4.98 6.56 4.55
CA GLU A 66 -6.04 5.63 4.97
C GLU A 66 -5.63 4.77 6.17
N ILE A 67 -4.38 4.32 6.23
CA ILE A 67 -3.86 3.59 7.39
C ILE A 67 -3.52 4.51 8.57
N GLY A 68 -3.78 5.81 8.47
CA GLY A 68 -3.55 6.80 9.52
C GLY A 68 -2.08 7.02 9.87
N LEU A 69 -1.16 6.63 8.97
CA LEU A 69 0.28 6.78 9.21
C LEU A 69 0.75 8.24 9.17
N GLU A 70 -0.11 9.16 8.70
CA GLU A 70 0.10 10.61 8.71
C GLU A 70 0.26 11.18 10.15
N GLY A 71 -0.30 10.52 11.17
CA GLY A 71 -0.17 10.92 12.57
C GLY A 71 0.92 10.19 13.38
N ASP A 72 1.28 8.97 12.99
CA ASP A 72 2.12 8.06 13.79
C ASP A 72 3.60 8.01 13.37
N LEU A 73 3.96 8.58 12.21
CA LEU A 73 5.35 8.62 11.73
C LEU A 73 6.25 9.56 12.55
N LYS A 74 5.68 10.52 13.30
CA LYS A 74 6.45 11.27 14.30
C LYS A 74 6.83 10.43 15.54
N LEU A 75 6.20 9.27 15.75
CA LEU A 75 6.39 8.45 16.95
C LEU A 75 7.06 7.09 16.67
N LYS A 76 7.01 6.57 15.42
CA LYS A 76 7.57 5.25 15.08
C LYS A 76 8.93 5.22 14.38
N ALA A 77 9.54 6.36 14.06
CA ALA A 77 10.96 6.41 13.66
C ALA A 77 11.93 5.90 14.75
N LYS A 78 11.44 5.62 15.98
CA LYS A 78 12.22 4.99 17.08
C LYS A 78 11.89 3.53 17.37
N ARG A 79 10.94 2.87 16.71
CA ARG A 79 10.63 1.46 16.99
C ARG A 79 10.28 0.66 15.74
N SER A 80 11.30 -0.05 15.25
CA SER A 80 11.24 -1.40 14.66
C SER A 80 9.84 -1.85 14.24
N VAL A 81 9.48 -1.63 12.98
CA VAL A 81 8.27 -2.23 12.40
C VAL A 81 8.61 -3.68 12.06
N VAL A 82 8.16 -4.59 12.92
CA VAL A 82 8.32 -6.03 12.71
C VAL A 82 7.20 -6.47 11.78
N VAL A 83 7.48 -6.60 10.48
CA VAL A 83 6.62 -7.31 9.53
C VAL A 83 7.20 -8.71 9.37
N HIS A 84 6.44 -9.70 9.81
CA HIS A 84 6.68 -11.12 9.52
C HIS A 84 8.07 -11.68 9.89
N GLY A 85 8.52 -11.44 11.12
CA GLY A 85 9.68 -12.15 11.69
C GLY A 85 11.04 -11.85 11.04
N ARG A 86 11.14 -10.84 10.17
CA ARG A 86 12.42 -10.39 9.62
C ARG A 86 12.68 -8.95 10.07
N LYS A 87 13.56 -8.84 11.07
CA LYS A 87 14.09 -7.58 11.59
C LYS A 87 14.98 -6.95 10.52
N ILE A 88 14.51 -5.90 9.86
CA ILE A 88 15.36 -5.07 9.01
C ILE A 88 16.07 -4.08 9.93
N ILE A 89 17.40 -4.20 10.01
CA ILE A 89 18.27 -3.24 10.68
C ILE A 89 18.65 -2.23 9.60
N VAL A 90 18.24 -0.98 9.77
CA VAL A 90 18.75 0.15 8.98
C VAL A 90 20.01 0.64 9.68
N ASN A 91 21.15 0.52 9.02
CA ASN A 91 22.39 1.12 9.47
C ASN A 91 22.45 2.57 8.96
N GLU A 92 22.90 3.46 9.82
CA GLU A 92 23.09 4.91 9.60
C GLU A 92 24.01 5.22 8.41
#